data_AF-A0A453QN24-F1
#
_entry.id   AF-A0A453QN24-F1
#
_cell.length_a   1.000
_cell.length_b   1.000
_cell.length_c   1.000
_cell.angle_alpha   90.00
_cell.angle_beta   90.00
_cell.angle_gamma   90.00
#
_symmetry.space_group_name_H-M   'P 1'
#
loop_
_entity.id
_entity.type
_entity.pdbx_description
1 polymer ?
#
loop_
_entity_poly.entity_id
_entity_poly.type
_entity_poly.pdbx_seq_one_letter_code
_entity_poly.pdbx_strand_id
1 'polypeptide(L)'
;MILRSMIRVRNIRPKMVSVLREKFGHLNLTFSIGGQISFDVFPKGWDKTYCLRYLEEFKEIHFFGDKTYKGGNDHEIFESNRTIGHTVSNPDDTMQQCRSIFLSK
;
A
#
# COMPACT_ATOMS: atom_id res chain seq x y z
N MET A 1 -19.54 16.04 -6.70
CA MET A 1 -18.80 16.51 -5.50
C MET A 1 -19.47 16.17 -4.16
N ILE A 2 -20.81 16.05 -4.10
CA ILE A 2 -21.58 15.83 -2.85
C ILE A 2 -21.36 14.43 -2.23
N LEU A 3 -21.36 13.34 -3.02
CA LEU A 3 -21.13 11.97 -2.54
C LEU A 3 -19.76 11.78 -1.86
N ARG A 4 -18.71 12.46 -2.37
CA ARG A 4 -17.36 12.41 -1.79
C ARG A 4 -17.31 13.04 -0.39
N SER A 5 -18.05 14.13 -0.19
CA SER A 5 -18.12 14.82 1.11
C SER A 5 -18.84 13.97 2.16
N MET A 6 -20.00 13.38 1.82
CA MET A 6 -20.77 12.55 2.76
C MET A 6 -20.00 11.34 3.31
N ILE A 7 -19.29 10.59 2.45
CA ILE A 7 -18.56 9.39 2.86
C ILE A 7 -17.44 9.73 3.84
N ARG A 8 -16.68 10.81 3.58
CA ARG A 8 -15.62 11.28 4.47
C ARG A 8 -16.18 11.85 5.77
N VAL A 9 -17.16 12.75 5.69
CA VAL A 9 -17.72 13.45 6.86
C VAL A 9 -18.36 12.49 7.85
N ARG A 10 -18.97 11.39 7.39
CA ARG A 10 -19.63 10.40 8.26
C ARG A 10 -18.72 9.26 8.73
N ASN A 11 -17.45 9.27 8.31
CA ASN A 11 -16.46 8.25 8.65
C ASN A 11 -16.95 6.81 8.41
N ILE A 12 -17.68 6.59 7.30
CA ILE A 12 -18.42 5.34 7.05
C ILE A 12 -17.47 4.16 6.91
N ARG A 13 -16.40 4.30 6.11
CA ARG A 13 -15.46 3.21 5.81
C ARG A 13 -14.70 2.73 7.05
N PRO A 14 -14.09 3.60 7.87
CA PRO A 14 -13.44 3.13 9.11
C PRO A 14 -14.39 2.45 10.08
N LYS A 15 -15.63 2.94 10.21
CA LYS A 15 -16.65 2.28 11.04
C LYS A 15 -17.00 0.88 10.51
N MET A 16 -17.22 0.76 9.21
CA MET A 16 -17.50 -0.54 8.57
C MET A 16 -16.34 -1.52 8.76
N VAL A 17 -15.11 -1.07 8.53
CA VAL A 17 -13.89 -1.89 8.75
C VAL A 17 -13.78 -2.33 10.21
N SER A 18 -14.07 -1.46 11.19
CA SER A 18 -14.06 -1.82 12.62
C SER A 18 -15.03 -2.96 12.93
N VAL A 19 -16.28 -2.85 12.45
CA VAL A 19 -17.31 -3.88 12.66
C VAL A 19 -16.91 -5.20 11.98
N LEU A 20 -16.36 -5.14 10.77
CA LEU A 20 -15.92 -6.34 10.05
C LEU A 20 -14.74 -7.03 10.75
N ARG A 21 -13.77 -6.27 11.28
CA ARG A 21 -12.65 -6.82 12.05
C ARG A 21 -13.12 -7.56 13.30
N GLU A 22 -14.10 -7.03 14.01
CA GLU A 22 -14.68 -7.67 15.19
C GLU A 22 -15.40 -8.98 14.80
N LYS A 23 -16.32 -8.92 13.82
CA LYS A 23 -17.13 -10.08 13.42
C LYS A 23 -16.32 -11.22 12.78
N PHE A 24 -15.29 -10.88 12.02
CA PHE A 24 -14.52 -11.83 11.22
C PHE A 24 -13.08 -12.00 11.72
N GLY A 25 -12.79 -11.64 12.98
CA GLY A 25 -11.44 -11.75 13.55
C GLY A 25 -10.87 -13.17 13.50
N HIS A 26 -11.74 -14.19 13.51
CA HIS A 26 -11.36 -15.61 13.40
C HIS A 26 -10.88 -16.02 11.99
N LEU A 27 -11.10 -15.22 10.95
CA LEU A 27 -10.72 -15.54 9.56
C LEU A 27 -9.35 -15.01 9.16
N ASN A 28 -8.63 -14.32 10.06
CA ASN A 28 -7.29 -13.75 9.80
C ASN A 28 -7.25 -12.89 8.52
N LEU A 29 -8.23 -12.01 8.36
CA LEU A 29 -8.36 -11.08 7.23
C LEU A 29 -7.72 -9.72 7.54
N THR A 30 -7.12 -9.12 6.52
CA THR A 30 -6.66 -7.73 6.50
C THR A 30 -7.69 -6.86 5.78
N PHE A 31 -7.87 -5.64 6.29
CA PHE A 31 -8.78 -4.64 5.74
C PHE A 31 -8.01 -3.34 5.49
N SER A 32 -7.91 -2.92 4.23
CA SER A 32 -7.15 -1.73 3.81
C SER A 32 -8.06 -0.69 3.18
N ILE A 33 -8.09 0.53 3.73
CA ILE A 33 -8.92 1.61 3.20
C ILE A 33 -8.18 2.30 2.05
N GLY A 34 -8.50 1.91 0.82
CA GLY A 34 -7.96 2.47 -0.41
C GLY A 34 -8.84 3.55 -1.03
N GLY A 35 -8.23 4.48 -1.76
CA GLY A 35 -8.93 5.46 -2.59
C GLY A 35 -9.99 6.30 -1.87
N GLN A 36 -10.99 6.76 -2.62
CA GLN A 36 -12.00 7.69 -2.12
C GLN A 36 -13.32 7.02 -1.70
N ILE A 37 -13.61 5.82 -2.22
CA ILE A 37 -14.95 5.21 -2.12
C ILE A 37 -14.96 3.74 -1.66
N SER A 38 -13.81 3.05 -1.62
CA SER A 38 -13.75 1.62 -1.32
C SER A 38 -12.79 1.31 -0.17
N PHE A 39 -12.71 0.03 0.18
CA PHE A 39 -11.66 -0.61 0.96
C PHE A 39 -11.55 -2.06 0.48
N ASP A 40 -10.36 -2.65 0.62
CA ASP A 40 -10.08 -4.01 0.19
C ASP A 40 -10.06 -4.96 1.39
N VAL A 41 -10.46 -6.21 1.15
CA VAL A 41 -10.45 -7.31 2.14
C VAL A 41 -9.73 -8.49 1.55
N PHE A 42 -8.70 -8.97 2.23
CA PHE A 42 -7.84 -10.05 1.75
C PHE A 42 -7.23 -10.85 2.91
N PRO A 43 -6.80 -12.10 2.71
CA PRO A 43 -6.08 -12.86 3.72
C PRO A 43 -4.82 -12.14 4.20
N LYS A 44 -4.45 -12.29 5.47
CA LYS A 44 -3.20 -11.74 5.99
C LYS A 44 -1.99 -12.22 5.15
N GLY A 45 -1.11 -11.29 4.80
CA GLY A 45 0.07 -11.54 3.94
C GLY A 45 -0.20 -11.45 2.43
N TRP A 46 -1.43 -11.09 2.02
CA TRP A 46 -1.76 -10.77 0.61
C TRP A 46 -1.64 -9.26 0.31
N ASP A 47 -0.91 -8.51 1.12
CA ASP A 47 -0.48 -7.16 0.77
C ASP A 47 0.55 -7.19 -0.38
N LYS A 48 1.13 -6.05 -0.74
CA LYS A 48 2.05 -5.97 -1.90
C LYS A 48 3.28 -6.88 -1.77
N THR A 49 3.69 -7.27 -0.56
CA THR A 49 4.78 -8.24 -0.37
C THR A 49 4.49 -9.60 -1.01
N TYR A 50 3.22 -9.93 -1.28
CA TYR A 50 2.79 -11.14 -1.95
C TYR A 50 3.48 -11.36 -3.31
N CYS A 51 3.84 -10.29 -4.04
CA CYS A 51 4.56 -10.46 -5.31
C CYS A 51 6.04 -10.86 -5.14
N LEU A 52 6.66 -10.56 -3.99
CA LEU A 52 8.10 -10.74 -3.79
C LEU A 52 8.55 -12.20 -3.81
N ARG A 53 7.67 -13.15 -3.49
CA ARG A 53 7.98 -14.60 -3.59
C ARG A 53 8.19 -15.09 -5.03
N TYR A 54 7.85 -14.27 -6.02
CA TYR A 54 8.04 -14.58 -7.44
C TYR A 54 9.25 -13.83 -8.04
N LEU A 55 10.03 -13.14 -7.21
CA LEU A 55 11.16 -12.31 -7.63
C LEU A 55 12.46 -12.79 -6.95
N GLU A 56 12.56 -14.08 -6.64
CA GLU A 56 13.68 -14.66 -5.89
C GLU A 56 15.01 -14.54 -6.65
N GLU A 57 14.96 -14.55 -7.98
CA GLU A 57 16.11 -14.50 -8.89
C GLU A 57 16.84 -13.15 -8.92
N PHE A 58 16.20 -12.08 -8.42
CA PHE A 58 16.79 -10.74 -8.44
C PHE A 58 17.61 -10.48 -7.18
N LYS A 59 18.86 -10.05 -7.37
CA LYS A 59 19.76 -9.64 -6.28
C LYS A 59 19.33 -8.34 -5.62
N GLU A 60 18.81 -7.42 -6.41
CA GLU A 60 18.35 -6.09 -5.96
C GLU A 60 16.95 -5.85 -6.52
N ILE A 61 16.03 -5.45 -5.65
CA ILE A 61 14.66 -5.10 -6.01
C ILE A 61 14.40 -3.68 -5.52
N HIS A 62 14.25 -2.74 -6.44
CA HIS A 62 13.88 -1.37 -6.10
C HIS A 62 12.36 -1.23 -6.13
N PHE A 63 11.77 -0.80 -5.01
CA PHE A 63 10.34 -0.50 -4.92
C PHE A 63 10.13 1.00 -4.80
N PHE A 64 9.27 1.58 -5.63
CA PHE A 64 8.90 2.99 -5.60
C PHE A 64 7.40 3.11 -5.24
N GLY A 65 7.06 3.89 -4.22
CA GLY A 65 5.67 4.05 -3.76
C GLY A 65 5.38 5.40 -3.09
N ASP A 66 4.12 5.83 -3.14
CA ASP A 66 3.67 7.13 -2.59
C ASP A 66 3.07 7.03 -1.19
N LYS A 67 2.62 5.83 -0.78
CA LYS A 67 1.97 5.60 0.52
C LYS A 67 2.76 4.60 1.36
N THR A 68 4.02 4.94 1.60
CA THR A 68 5.00 4.11 2.32
C THR A 68 4.93 4.28 3.84
N TYR A 69 4.21 5.29 4.35
CA TYR A 69 3.97 5.48 5.78
C TYR A 69 3.12 4.36 6.39
N LYS A 70 3.26 4.13 7.70
CA LYS A 70 2.49 3.10 8.42
C LYS A 70 0.98 3.24 8.19
N GLY A 71 0.35 2.21 7.64
CA GLY A 71 -1.07 2.18 7.29
C GLY A 71 -1.39 2.67 5.87
N GLY A 72 -0.39 3.16 5.12
CA GLY A 72 -0.46 3.29 3.67
C GLY A 72 -0.36 1.92 3.00
N ASN A 73 -0.89 1.80 1.78
CA ASN A 73 -0.96 0.50 1.09
C ASN A 73 0.36 0.04 0.48
N ASP A 74 1.41 0.86 0.50
CA ASP A 74 2.77 0.50 0.06
C ASP A 74 3.70 0.17 1.23
N HIS A 75 3.25 0.35 2.47
CA HIS A 75 4.09 0.27 3.66
C HIS A 75 4.80 -1.09 3.79
N GLU A 76 4.05 -2.18 3.70
CA GLU A 76 4.60 -3.53 3.94
C GLU A 76 5.66 -3.93 2.91
N ILE A 77 5.45 -3.59 1.62
CA ILE A 77 6.44 -3.87 0.58
C ILE A 77 7.63 -2.91 0.68
N PHE A 78 7.41 -1.65 1.06
CA PHE A 78 8.49 -0.67 1.24
C PHE A 78 9.44 -1.04 2.40
N GLU A 79 8.91 -1.53 3.52
CA GLU A 79 9.69 -1.97 4.69
C GLU A 79 10.26 -3.39 4.54
N SER A 80 9.99 -4.07 3.44
CA SER A 80 10.48 -5.43 3.21
C SER A 80 12.00 -5.45 3.08
N ASN A 81 12.66 -6.36 3.79
CA ASN A 81 14.11 -6.57 3.67
C ASN A 81 14.56 -7.04 2.28
N ARG A 82 13.61 -7.48 1.44
CA ARG A 82 13.85 -7.87 0.04
C ARG A 82 13.89 -6.69 -0.91
N THR A 83 13.50 -5.49 -0.47
CA THR A 83 13.40 -4.32 -1.32
C THR A 83 14.28 -3.17 -0.84
N ILE A 84 14.81 -2.41 -1.79
CA ILE A 84 15.33 -1.06 -1.57
C ILE A 84 14.16 -0.11 -1.84
N GLY A 85 13.56 0.40 -0.76
CA GLY A 85 12.37 1.24 -0.82
C GLY A 85 12.68 2.71 -1.14
N HIS A 86 11.91 3.29 -2.06
CA HIS A 86 11.96 4.68 -2.49
C HIS A 86 10.59 5.32 -2.31
N THR A 87 10.49 6.31 -1.42
CA THR A 87 9.25 7.08 -1.29
C THR A 87 9.21 8.15 -2.39
N VAL A 88 8.11 8.22 -3.13
CA VAL A 88 7.91 9.18 -4.21
C VAL A 88 6.64 9.98 -3.98
N SER A 89 6.65 11.25 -4.35
CA SER A 89 5.49 12.14 -4.17
C SER A 89 4.60 12.21 -5.40
N ASN A 90 5.15 11.93 -6.59
CA ASN A 90 4.47 12.02 -7.88
C ASN A 90 5.29 11.29 -8.97
N PRO A 91 4.77 11.18 -10.21
CA PRO A 91 5.48 10.51 -11.30
C PRO A 91 6.81 11.18 -11.71
N ASP A 92 6.91 12.51 -11.63
CA ASP A 92 8.14 13.23 -11.99
C ASP A 92 9.26 12.96 -10.99
N ASP A 93 8.93 12.91 -9.69
CA ASP A 93 9.84 12.52 -8.61
C ASP A 93 10.36 11.08 -8.82
N THR A 94 9.47 10.15 -9.19
CA THR A 94 9.87 8.78 -9.55
C THR A 94 10.87 8.78 -10.70
N MET A 95 10.62 9.55 -11.76
CA MET A 95 11.53 9.66 -12.90
C MET A 95 12.89 10.27 -12.50
N GLN A 96 12.90 11.30 -11.65
CA GLN A 96 14.12 11.92 -11.15
C GLN A 96 14.96 10.93 -10.34
N GLN A 97 14.33 10.18 -9.43
CA GLN A 97 15.01 9.16 -8.63
C GLN A 97 15.57 8.03 -9.52
N CYS A 98 14.79 7.51 -10.47
CA CYS A 98 15.27 6.52 -11.43
C CYS A 98 16.48 7.01 -12.24
N ARG A 99 16.46 8.27 -12.70
CA ARG A 99 17.61 8.88 -13.39
C ARG A 99 18.84 8.96 -12.48
N SER A 100 18.65 9.37 -11.23
CA SER A 100 19.75 9.48 -10.26
C SER A 100 20.37 8.13 -9.90
N ILE A 101 19.56 7.07 -9.81
CA ILE A 101 20.03 5.75 -9.37
C ILE A 101 20.64 4.95 -10.53
N PHE A 102 19.97 4.96 -11.69
CA PHE A 102 20.31 4.02 -12.78
C PHE A 102 21.02 4.67 -13.96
N LEU A 103 21.02 6.00 -14.07
CA LEU A 103 21.55 6.73 -15.22
C LEU A 103 22.59 7.80 -14.85
N SER A 104 22.93 7.95 -13.56
CA SER A 104 24.06 8.77 -13.14
C SER A 104 25.36 8.04 -13.52
N LYS A 105 26.32 8.80 -14.08
CA LYS A 105 27.66 8.32 -14.41
C LYS A 105 28.62 8.57 -13.27
#